data_AF-A0A526YI61-F1
#
_entry.id   AF-A0A526YI61-F1
#
_cell.length_a   1.000
_cell.length_b   1.000
_cell.length_c   1.000
_cell.angle_alpha   90.00
_cell.angle_beta   90.00
_cell.angle_gamma   90.00
#
_symmetry.space_group_name_H-M   'P 1'
#
loop_
_entity.id
_entity.type
_entity.pdbx_description
1 polymer ?
#
loop_
_entity_poly.entity_id
_entity_poly.type
_entity_poly.pdbx_seq_one_letter_code
_entity_poly.pdbx_strand_id
1 'polypeptide(L)'
;NAGKFFDRLPYVADFFAELKPRDWLDPARALFDLPSPYDDGSLKFDYPEGRVYLTQGIYIPEYFHRMAETLNIALFSTLVGATFGFLLCFFAAGNITASRWLRFATRRFLEIVRAFPEIVIAGFFLAIFSLGPIPAIIAVSIHTVGALG
;
A
#
# COMPACT_ATOMS: atom_id res chain seq x y z
N ASN A 1 21.16 0.98 28.98
CA ASN A 1 21.77 -0.34 28.77
C ASN A 1 22.38 -0.44 27.36
N ALA A 2 23.29 0.48 27.00
CA ALA A 2 23.81 0.66 25.63
C ALA A 2 25.13 -0.08 25.33
N GLY A 3 25.69 -0.79 26.31
CA GLY A 3 27.02 -1.41 26.22
C GLY A 3 27.12 -2.64 25.31
N LYS A 4 26.00 -3.21 24.83
CA LYS A 4 25.99 -4.44 24.01
C LYS A 4 25.96 -4.19 22.49
N PHE A 5 26.01 -2.94 22.02
CA PHE A 5 25.93 -2.64 20.59
C PHE A 5 27.11 -3.23 19.81
N PHE A 6 28.34 -3.00 20.30
CA PHE A 6 29.55 -3.48 19.64
C PHE A 6 29.67 -5.01 19.67
N ASP A 7 29.14 -5.66 20.71
CA ASP A 7 29.08 -7.12 20.82
C ASP A 7 28.09 -7.76 19.82
N ARG A 8 27.14 -6.98 19.28
CA ARG A 8 26.13 -7.43 18.32
C ARG A 8 26.54 -7.24 16.86
N LEU A 9 27.50 -6.35 16.58
CA LEU A 9 28.05 -6.10 15.23
C LEU A 9 28.44 -7.37 14.46
N PRO A 10 29.12 -8.38 15.06
CA PRO A 10 29.47 -9.60 14.31
C PRO A 10 28.25 -10.43 13.89
N TYR A 11 27.13 -10.37 14.63
CA TYR A 11 25.89 -11.12 14.33
C TYR A 11 25.00 -10.40 13.29
N VAL A 12 25.33 -9.16 12.90
CA VAL A 12 24.58 -8.44 11.85
C VAL A 12 24.65 -9.19 10.52
N ALA A 13 25.74 -9.92 10.27
CA ALA A 13 25.91 -10.73 9.08
C ALA A 13 25.10 -12.04 9.13
N ASP A 14 24.76 -12.56 10.31
CA ASP A 14 23.99 -13.81 10.46
C ASP A 14 22.57 -13.67 9.90
N PHE A 15 22.01 -12.47 9.93
CA PHE A 15 20.74 -12.16 9.27
C PHE A 15 20.75 -12.51 7.78
N PHE A 16 21.84 -12.23 7.07
CA PHE A 16 21.96 -12.55 5.65
C PHE A 16 22.17 -14.04 5.40
N ALA A 17 22.82 -14.74 6.33
CA ALA A 17 22.92 -16.19 6.29
C ALA A 17 21.55 -16.86 6.52
N GLU A 18 20.71 -16.28 7.37
CA GLU A 18 19.33 -16.71 7.64
C GLU A 18 18.39 -16.47 6.44
N LEU A 19 18.58 -15.36 5.70
CA LEU A 19 17.79 -15.05 4.50
C LEU A 19 18.11 -15.93 3.29
N LYS A 20 19.22 -16.68 3.31
CA LYS A 20 19.61 -17.52 2.18
C LYS A 20 18.63 -18.70 2.04
N PRO A 21 17.91 -18.82 0.91
CA PRO A 21 17.05 -19.97 0.66
C PRO A 21 17.87 -21.27 0.70
N ARG A 22 17.30 -22.33 1.26
CA ARG A 22 17.95 -23.64 1.32
C ARG A 22 18.01 -24.27 -0.06
N ASP A 23 16.92 -24.15 -0.82
CA ASP A 23 16.85 -24.45 -2.25
C ASP A 23 16.56 -23.17 -3.05
N TRP A 24 17.16 -23.06 -4.24
CA TRP A 24 16.96 -21.93 -5.14
C TRP A 24 15.50 -21.78 -5.59
N LEU A 25 14.75 -22.88 -5.57
CA LEU A 25 13.35 -22.93 -5.99
C LEU A 25 12.35 -22.69 -4.85
N ASP A 26 12.81 -22.57 -3.59
CA ASP A 26 11.91 -22.33 -2.44
C ASP A 26 11.06 -21.05 -2.58
N PRO A 27 11.59 -19.91 -3.09
CA PRO A 27 10.75 -18.72 -3.31
C PRO A 27 9.63 -18.95 -4.32
N ALA A 28 9.90 -19.71 -5.38
CA ALA A 28 8.90 -20.04 -6.40
C ALA A 28 7.87 -21.03 -5.84
N ARG A 29 8.28 -22.00 -5.03
CA ARG A 29 7.36 -22.93 -4.36
C ARG A 29 6.46 -22.19 -3.37
N ALA A 30 7.02 -21.29 -2.56
CA ALA A 30 6.25 -20.47 -1.63
C ALA A 30 5.25 -19.56 -2.37
N LEU A 31 5.62 -19.01 -3.53
CA LEU A 31 4.74 -18.18 -4.35
C LEU A 31 3.52 -18.96 -4.88
N PHE A 32 3.70 -20.23 -5.22
CA PHE A 32 2.65 -21.11 -5.77
C PHE A 32 2.08 -22.10 -4.76
N ASP A 33 2.42 -21.93 -3.47
CA ASP A 33 1.99 -22.81 -2.39
C ASP A 33 2.22 -24.31 -2.70
N LEU A 34 3.40 -24.59 -3.26
CA LEU A 34 3.85 -25.94 -3.58
C LEU A 34 4.58 -26.52 -2.37
N PRO A 35 4.34 -27.81 -2.02
CA PRO A 35 5.00 -28.44 -0.88
C PRO A 35 6.53 -28.41 -1.06
N SER A 36 7.23 -28.04 0.01
CA SER A 36 8.69 -28.08 0.02
C SER A 36 9.17 -29.53 0.03
N PRO A 37 10.24 -29.89 -0.69
CA PRO A 37 10.87 -31.21 -0.59
C PRO A 37 11.37 -31.57 0.83
N TYR A 38 11.50 -30.57 1.70
CA TYR A 38 11.94 -30.69 3.08
C TYR A 38 10.80 -30.54 4.10
N ASP A 39 9.55 -30.64 3.65
CA ASP A 39 8.38 -30.51 4.50
C ASP A 39 8.38 -31.57 5.62
N ASP A 40 8.40 -31.09 6.85
CA ASP A 40 8.38 -31.86 8.09
C ASP A 40 7.02 -31.75 8.81
N GLY A 41 6.00 -31.15 8.17
CA GLY A 41 4.70 -30.87 8.76
C GLY A 41 4.70 -29.69 9.74
N SER A 42 5.81 -28.96 9.84
CA SER A 42 5.86 -27.70 10.60
C SER A 42 5.41 -26.52 9.74
N LEU A 43 4.97 -25.46 10.42
CA LEU A 43 4.60 -24.17 9.81
C LEU A 43 5.77 -23.47 9.08
N LYS A 44 6.96 -24.08 9.07
CA LYS A 44 8.12 -23.60 8.32
C LYS A 44 8.00 -23.88 6.82
N PHE A 45 7.21 -24.89 6.42
CA PHE A 45 7.14 -25.37 5.05
C PHE A 45 5.72 -25.41 4.47
N ASP A 46 4.69 -25.48 5.31
CA ASP A 46 3.28 -25.42 4.88
C ASP A 46 2.56 -24.30 5.64
N TYR A 47 2.17 -23.25 4.91
CA TYR A 47 1.42 -22.11 5.46
C TYR A 47 -0.06 -22.24 5.06
N PRO A 48 -0.96 -22.61 6.00
CA PRO A 48 -2.39 -22.73 5.68
C PRO A 48 -3.04 -21.39 5.26
N GLU A 49 -2.42 -20.24 5.59
CA GLU A 49 -2.94 -18.90 5.30
C GLU A 49 -2.55 -18.33 3.92
N GLY A 50 -2.01 -19.13 2.99
CA GLY A 50 -1.61 -18.66 1.65
C GLY A 50 -2.66 -18.79 0.54
N ARG A 51 -3.82 -19.41 0.81
CA ARG A 51 -4.82 -19.78 -0.21
C ARG A 51 -6.11 -18.99 -0.06
N VAL A 52 -6.46 -18.23 -1.10
CA VAL A 52 -7.77 -17.58 -1.21
C VAL A 52 -8.66 -18.46 -2.08
N TYR A 53 -9.66 -19.09 -1.46
CA TYR A 53 -10.62 -19.95 -2.16
C TYR A 53 -11.67 -19.11 -2.89
N LEU A 54 -11.68 -19.18 -4.22
CA LEU A 54 -12.71 -18.56 -5.07
C LEU A 54 -13.98 -19.43 -5.14
N THR A 55 -13.83 -20.73 -4.95
CA THR A 55 -14.90 -21.73 -5.00
C THR A 55 -14.54 -22.90 -4.08
N GLN A 56 -15.46 -23.85 -3.85
CA GLN A 56 -15.28 -25.05 -3.02
C GLN A 56 -14.05 -25.93 -3.37
N GLY A 57 -13.40 -25.72 -4.52
CA GLY A 57 -12.21 -26.48 -4.92
C GLY A 57 -11.18 -25.72 -5.76
N ILE A 58 -11.36 -24.41 -5.98
CA ILE A 58 -10.43 -23.58 -6.76
C ILE A 58 -9.90 -22.47 -5.84
N TYR A 59 -8.58 -22.43 -5.67
CA TYR A 59 -7.90 -21.41 -4.90
C TYR A 59 -6.92 -20.62 -5.77
N ILE A 60 -6.65 -19.38 -5.35
CA ILE A 60 -5.56 -18.55 -5.87
C ILE A 60 -4.59 -18.26 -4.73
N PRO A 61 -3.28 -18.09 -5.01
CA PRO A 61 -2.34 -17.64 -4.00
C PRO A 61 -2.71 -16.24 -3.50
N GLU A 62 -2.63 -16.02 -2.19
CA GLU A 62 -3.02 -14.77 -1.54
C GLU A 62 -2.29 -13.56 -2.13
N TYR A 63 -1.01 -13.70 -2.49
CA TYR A 63 -0.23 -12.62 -3.08
C TYR A 63 -0.88 -12.04 -4.34
N PHE A 64 -1.44 -12.88 -5.23
CA PHE A 64 -2.16 -12.39 -6.41
C PHE A 64 -3.42 -11.62 -6.04
N HIS A 65 -4.13 -12.08 -5.01
CA HIS A 65 -5.29 -11.36 -4.47
C HIS A 65 -4.89 -9.99 -3.92
N ARG A 66 -3.82 -9.91 -3.12
CA ARG A 66 -3.29 -8.65 -2.59
C ARG A 66 -2.76 -7.71 -3.67
N MET A 67 -2.12 -8.23 -4.71
CA MET A 67 -1.70 -7.42 -5.87
C MET A 67 -2.90 -6.85 -6.62
N ALA A 68 -3.99 -7.62 -6.78
CA ALA A 68 -5.22 -7.10 -7.36
C ALA A 68 -5.86 -6.03 -6.45
N GLU A 69 -5.79 -6.21 -5.13
CA GLU A 69 -6.25 -5.22 -4.15
C GLU A 69 -5.49 -3.89 -4.28
N THR A 70 -4.16 -3.91 -4.38
CA THR A 70 -3.36 -2.68 -4.58
C THR A 70 -3.65 -2.00 -5.90
N LEU A 71 -3.83 -2.76 -6.98
CA LEU A 71 -4.22 -2.23 -8.28
C LEU A 71 -5.60 -1.55 -8.22
N ASN A 72 -6.56 -2.19 -7.56
CA ASN A 72 -7.91 -1.63 -7.38
C ASN A 72 -7.88 -0.34 -6.56
N ILE A 73 -7.08 -0.29 -5.48
CA ILE A 73 -6.87 0.93 -4.70
C ILE A 73 -6.32 2.04 -5.61
N ALA A 74 -5.24 1.78 -6.34
CA ALA A 74 -4.61 2.76 -7.21
C ALA A 74 -5.56 3.28 -8.30
N LEU A 75 -6.26 2.39 -9.01
CA LEU A 75 -7.18 2.75 -10.08
C LEU A 75 -8.36 3.56 -9.54
N PHE A 76 -9.01 3.09 -8.48
CA PHE A 76 -10.17 3.76 -7.91
C PHE A 76 -9.80 5.13 -7.34
N SER A 77 -8.71 5.21 -6.55
CA SER A 77 -8.24 6.49 -6.02
C SER A 77 -7.84 7.47 -7.11
N THR A 78 -7.25 6.99 -8.20
CA THR A 78 -6.92 7.84 -9.36
C THR A 78 -8.18 8.37 -10.03
N LEU A 79 -9.19 7.53 -10.26
CA LEU A 79 -10.46 7.96 -10.86
C LEU A 79 -11.15 9.02 -10.01
N VAL A 80 -11.26 8.77 -8.71
CA VAL A 80 -11.87 9.71 -7.76
C VAL A 80 -11.06 11.01 -7.69
N GLY A 81 -9.75 10.89 -7.47
CA GLY A 81 -8.83 12.02 -7.36
C GLY A 81 -8.79 12.89 -8.62
N ALA A 82 -8.70 12.26 -9.80
CA ALA A 82 -8.72 12.95 -11.07
C ALA A 82 -10.06 13.64 -11.34
N THR A 83 -11.19 13.02 -10.96
CA THR A 83 -12.51 13.65 -11.13
C THR A 83 -12.61 14.96 -10.35
N PHE A 84 -12.29 14.93 -9.05
CA PHE A 84 -12.36 16.14 -8.22
C PHE A 84 -11.25 17.15 -8.55
N GLY A 85 -10.02 16.69 -8.82
CA GLY A 85 -8.93 17.56 -9.27
C GLY A 85 -9.26 18.29 -10.57
N PHE A 86 -9.82 17.57 -11.55
CA PHE A 86 -10.27 18.14 -12.82
C PHE A 86 -11.36 19.20 -12.62
N LEU A 87 -12.34 18.97 -11.74
CA LEU A 87 -13.37 19.98 -11.44
C LEU A 87 -12.77 21.21 -10.75
N LEU A 88 -11.86 21.02 -9.80
CA LEU A 88 -11.25 22.11 -9.02
C LEU A 88 -10.24 22.94 -9.84
N CYS A 89 -9.59 22.35 -10.85
CA CYS A 89 -8.59 23.06 -11.66
C CYS A 89 -9.21 24.24 -12.44
N PHE A 90 -10.48 24.13 -12.87
CA PHE A 90 -11.19 25.24 -13.53
C PHE A 90 -11.38 26.45 -12.61
N PHE A 91 -11.63 26.20 -11.32
CA PHE A 91 -11.73 27.25 -10.30
C PHE A 91 -10.36 27.84 -9.93
N ALA A 92 -9.30 27.04 -9.99
CA ALA A 92 -7.91 27.50 -9.80
C ALA A 92 -7.35 28.27 -11.01
N ALA A 93 -7.89 28.03 -12.21
CA ALA A 93 -7.39 28.59 -13.46
C ALA A 93 -7.63 30.12 -13.56
N GLY A 94 -6.56 30.85 -13.84
CA GLY A 94 -6.60 32.31 -13.95
C GLY A 94 -7.30 32.86 -15.19
N ASN A 95 -7.52 32.03 -16.22
CA ASN A 95 -8.19 32.45 -17.45
C ASN A 95 -9.71 32.20 -17.43
N ILE A 96 -10.20 31.29 -16.57
CA ILE A 96 -11.63 30.94 -16.45
C ILE A 96 -12.27 31.70 -15.29
N THR A 97 -11.61 31.69 -14.13
CA THR A 97 -12.20 32.23 -12.91
C THR A 97 -11.86 33.72 -12.76
N ALA A 98 -12.86 34.57 -13.01
CA ALA A 98 -12.73 36.03 -12.85
C ALA A 98 -12.58 36.48 -11.38
N SER A 99 -13.17 35.74 -10.43
CA SER A 99 -13.09 36.06 -9.01
C SER A 99 -11.71 35.71 -8.43
N ARG A 100 -10.92 36.74 -8.09
CA ARG A 100 -9.60 36.57 -7.46
C ARG A 100 -9.67 35.81 -6.13
N TRP A 101 -10.75 36.04 -5.35
CA TRP A 101 -10.96 35.38 -4.06
C TRP A 101 -11.23 33.89 -4.21
N LEU A 102 -12.11 33.50 -5.15
CA LEU A 102 -12.40 32.10 -5.43
C LEU A 102 -11.14 31.35 -5.89
N ARG A 103 -10.42 31.95 -6.85
CA ARG A 103 -9.16 31.39 -7.35
C ARG A 103 -8.12 31.22 -6.23
N PHE A 104 -7.99 32.22 -5.37
CA PHE A 104 -7.07 32.17 -4.24
C PHE A 104 -7.45 31.06 -3.26
N ALA A 105 -8.71 30.99 -2.85
CA ALA A 105 -9.21 29.99 -1.91
C ALA A 105 -9.02 28.56 -2.45
N THR A 106 -9.37 28.30 -3.72
CA THR A 106 -9.21 26.98 -4.34
C THR A 106 -7.74 26.57 -4.41
N ARG A 107 -6.84 27.47 -4.82
CA ARG A 107 -5.39 27.19 -4.85
C ARG A 107 -4.82 26.92 -3.47
N ARG A 108 -5.24 27.67 -2.45
CA ARG A 108 -4.82 27.42 -1.06
C ARG A 108 -5.29 26.06 -0.58
N PHE A 109 -6.55 25.72 -0.84
CA PHE A 109 -7.11 24.43 -0.48
C PHE A 109 -6.34 23.26 -1.12
N LEU A 110 -6.09 23.31 -2.43
CA LEU A 110 -5.34 22.29 -3.17
C LEU A 110 -3.90 22.14 -2.64
N GLU A 111 -3.25 23.25 -2.32
CA GLU A 111 -1.90 23.24 -1.72
C GLU A 111 -1.88 22.63 -0.31
N ILE A 112 -2.92 22.83 0.51
CA ILE A 112 -3.01 22.19 1.83
C ILE A 112 -3.19 20.69 1.67
N VAL A 113 -4.11 20.29 0.79
CA VAL A 113 -4.43 18.88 0.53
C VAL A 113 -3.20 18.11 0.03
N ARG A 114 -2.41 18.70 -0.87
CA ARG A 114 -1.19 18.05 -1.39
C ARG A 114 -0.04 18.01 -0.39
N ALA A 115 0.00 18.95 0.56
CA ALA A 115 1.12 19.06 1.51
C ALA A 115 1.00 18.07 2.66
N PHE A 116 -0.20 17.53 2.89
CA PHE A 116 -0.45 16.63 4.00
C PHE A 116 0.09 15.22 3.69
N PRO A 117 0.89 14.61 4.60
CA PRO A 117 1.42 13.27 4.35
C PRO A 117 0.31 12.22 4.27
N GLU A 118 0.36 11.39 3.22
CA GLU A 118 -0.65 10.34 2.98
C GLU A 118 -0.76 9.34 4.15
N ILE A 119 0.37 9.00 4.78
CA ILE A 119 0.41 8.06 5.91
C ILE A 119 -0.36 8.60 7.13
N VAL A 120 -0.41 9.92 7.32
CA VAL A 120 -1.13 10.54 8.44
C VAL A 120 -2.63 10.46 8.19
N ILE A 121 -3.07 10.72 6.96
CA ILE A 121 -4.48 10.59 6.55
C ILE A 121 -4.91 9.12 6.64
N ALA A 122 -4.09 8.21 6.11
CA ALA A 122 -4.34 6.78 6.19
C ALA A 122 -4.42 6.30 7.64
N GLY A 123 -3.50 6.74 8.52
CA GLY A 123 -3.53 6.41 9.94
C GLY A 123 -4.77 6.94 10.67
N PHE A 124 -5.19 8.17 10.37
CA PHE A 124 -6.43 8.74 10.91
C PHE A 124 -7.65 7.93 10.48
N PHE A 125 -7.78 7.64 9.19
CA PHE A 125 -8.91 6.85 8.69
C PHE A 125 -8.84 5.38 9.10
N LEU A 126 -7.65 4.82 9.35
CA LEU A 126 -7.47 3.47 9.88
C LEU A 126 -7.98 3.34 11.32
N ALA A 127 -7.91 4.43 12.10
CA ALA A 127 -8.52 4.46 13.43
C ALA A 127 -10.05 4.50 13.40
N ILE A 128 -10.63 4.99 12.29
CA ILE A 128 -12.10 5.09 12.09
C ILE A 128 -12.65 3.84 11.41
N PHE A 129 -12.02 3.43 10.33
CA PHE A 129 -12.31 2.27 9.51
C PHE A 129 -11.16 1.29 9.76
N SER A 130 -11.43 0.17 10.45
CA SER A 130 -10.44 -0.85 10.80
C SER A 130 -9.47 -1.24 9.66
N LEU A 131 -8.43 -2.00 9.98
CA LEU A 131 -7.46 -2.54 9.01
C LEU A 131 -8.13 -3.01 7.70
N GLY A 132 -7.73 -2.42 6.58
CA GLY A 132 -8.30 -2.71 5.26
C GLY A 132 -7.89 -1.69 4.19
N PRO A 133 -8.44 -1.81 2.97
CA PRO A 133 -8.08 -0.96 1.83
C PRO A 133 -8.72 0.42 1.84
N ILE A 134 -9.83 0.61 2.57
CA ILE A 134 -10.62 1.85 2.56
C ILE A 134 -9.81 3.08 3.04
N PRO A 135 -9.06 3.03 4.16
CA PRO A 135 -8.22 4.16 4.58
C PRO A 135 -7.18 4.57 3.54
N ALA A 136 -6.56 3.58 2.87
CA ALA A 136 -5.59 3.83 1.80
C ALA A 136 -6.25 4.51 0.60
N ILE A 137 -7.43 4.03 0.18
CA ILE A 137 -8.18 4.64 -0.92
C ILE A 137 -8.44 6.12 -0.66
N ILE A 138 -8.93 6.45 0.54
CA ILE A 138 -9.27 7.83 0.91
C ILE A 138 -8.01 8.71 0.94
N ALA A 139 -6.93 8.22 1.58
CA ALA A 139 -5.68 8.96 1.67
C ALA A 139 -5.09 9.29 0.30
N VAL A 140 -4.98 8.28 -0.57
CA VAL A 140 -4.44 8.45 -1.93
C VAL A 140 -5.36 9.33 -2.78
N SER A 141 -6.69 9.18 -2.66
CA SER A 141 -7.64 10.04 -3.39
C SER A 141 -7.46 11.51 -3.03
N ILE A 142 -7.41 11.83 -1.74
CA ILE A 142 -7.26 13.21 -1.24
C ILE A 142 -5.94 13.80 -1.77
N HIS A 143 -4.82 13.11 -1.60
CA HIS A 143 -3.53 13.56 -2.12
C HIS A 143 -3.58 13.79 -3.65
N THR A 144 -4.21 12.87 -4.38
CA THR A 144 -4.36 12.95 -5.85
C THR A 144 -5.18 14.17 -6.28
N VAL A 145 -6.25 14.53 -5.54
CA VAL A 145 -7.01 15.78 -5.81
C VAL A 145 -6.12 17.00 -5.73
N GLY A 146 -5.33 17.14 -4.66
CA GLY A 146 -4.42 18.28 -4.49
C GLY A 146 -3.24 18.30 -5.46
N ALA A 147 -2.84 17.13 -5.98
CA ALA A 147 -1.76 17.03 -6.96
C ALA A 147 -2.21 17.38 -8.39
N LEU A 148 -3.46 17.07 -8.76
CA LEU A 148 -3.99 17.26 -10.12
C LEU A 148 -4.76 18.56 -10.34
N GLY A 149 -5.36 19.13 -9.28
CA GLY A 149 -6.10 20.40 -9.32
C GLY A 149 -5.21 21.64 -9.34
#